data_AF-A0A4Q5ZEU2-F1
#
_entry.id   AF-A0A4Q5ZEU2-F1
#
_cell.length_a   1.000
_cell.length_b   1.000
_cell.length_c   1.000
_cell.angle_alpha   90.00
_cell.angle_beta   90.00
_cell.angle_gamma   90.00
#
_symmetry.space_group_name_H-M   'P 1'
#
loop_
_entity.id
_entity.type
_entity.pdbx_description
1 polymer ?
#
loop_
_entity_poly.entity_id
_entity_poly.type
_entity_poly.pdbx_seq_one_letter_code
_entity_poly.pdbx_strand_id
1 'polypeptide(L)'
;MLEEAAEDEAAGKLEAAVTLYEAVVKQHPAHKAAYNRLMILLRKLKLYKKEAAVIKQAIAGYETAVKTRQASWSAKNAKPARLSKALAKALGMLTPKGLPTSEDEQIATWRKRLAMVKKKL
;
A
#
# COMPACT_ATOMS: atom_id res chain seq x y z
N MET A 1 -13.59 -4.08 15.45
CA MET A 1 -13.07 -4.39 14.10
C MET A 1 -11.57 -4.69 14.07
N LEU A 2 -10.64 -3.74 14.33
CA LEU A 2 -9.20 -4.04 14.28
C LEU A 2 -8.74 -4.94 15.44
N GLU A 3 -9.20 -4.64 16.66
CA GLU A 3 -8.92 -5.46 17.85
C GLU A 3 -9.55 -6.84 17.72
N GLU A 4 -10.83 -6.89 17.33
CA GLU A 4 -11.57 -8.12 17.05
C GLU A 4 -10.89 -8.99 15.96
N ALA A 5 -10.35 -8.39 14.90
CA ALA A 5 -9.59 -9.11 13.88
C ALA A 5 -8.29 -9.73 14.46
N ALA A 6 -7.66 -9.04 15.41
CA ALA A 6 -6.47 -9.52 16.08
C ALA A 6 -6.79 -10.65 17.09
N GLU A 7 -7.94 -10.57 17.78
CA GLU A 7 -8.45 -11.62 18.65
C GLU A 7 -8.79 -12.89 17.87
N ASP A 8 -9.49 -12.77 16.74
CA ASP A 8 -9.78 -13.91 15.86
C ASP A 8 -8.50 -14.49 15.24
N GLU A 9 -7.50 -13.66 14.91
CA GLU A 9 -6.18 -14.12 14.48
C GLU A 9 -5.48 -14.92 15.59
N ALA A 10 -5.54 -14.46 16.84
CA ALA A 10 -4.97 -15.13 18.01
C ALA A 10 -5.71 -16.44 18.34
N ALA A 11 -7.03 -16.47 18.15
CA ALA A 11 -7.87 -17.64 18.34
C ALA A 11 -7.75 -18.68 17.19
N GLY A 12 -6.93 -18.39 16.16
CA GLY A 12 -6.76 -19.28 15.00
C GLY A 12 -7.91 -19.26 14.00
N LYS A 13 -8.89 -18.37 14.17
CA LYS A 13 -10.04 -18.17 13.26
C LYS A 13 -9.62 -17.30 12.07
N LEU A 14 -8.70 -17.82 11.27
CA LEU A 14 -8.04 -17.06 10.20
C LEU A 14 -9.01 -16.49 9.16
N GLU A 15 -10.11 -17.19 8.87
CA GLU A 15 -11.11 -16.77 7.87
C GLU A 15 -11.98 -15.60 8.36
N ALA A 16 -12.36 -15.63 9.65
CA ALA A 16 -13.07 -14.53 10.29
C ALA A 16 -12.17 -13.29 10.38
N ALA A 17 -10.92 -13.47 10.81
CA ALA A 17 -9.92 -12.42 10.84
C ALA A 17 -9.70 -11.77 9.46
N VAL A 18 -9.60 -12.58 8.39
CA VAL A 18 -9.50 -12.06 7.00
C VAL A 18 -10.67 -11.16 6.66
N THR A 19 -11.90 -11.57 6.99
CA THR A 19 -13.11 -10.80 6.69
C THR A 19 -13.09 -9.44 7.42
N LEU A 20 -12.70 -9.43 8.69
CA LEU A 20 -12.58 -8.21 9.48
C LEU A 20 -11.47 -7.30 8.95
N TYR A 21 -10.29 -7.84 8.64
CA TYR A 21 -9.20 -7.05 8.05
C TYR A 21 -9.56 -6.50 6.65
N GLU A 22 -10.33 -7.25 5.84
CA GLU A 22 -10.88 -6.76 4.56
C GLU A 22 -11.83 -5.57 4.77
N ALA A 23 -12.70 -5.62 5.79
CA ALA A 23 -13.57 -4.51 6.14
C ALA A 23 -12.77 -3.28 6.57
N VAL A 24 -11.73 -3.48 7.39
CA VAL A 24 -10.85 -2.40 7.86
C VAL A 24 -10.14 -1.71 6.70
N VAL A 25 -9.55 -2.46 5.75
CA VAL A 25 -8.84 -1.84 4.62
C VAL A 25 -9.79 -1.16 3.62
N LYS A 26 -11.07 -1.57 3.56
CA LYS A 26 -12.09 -0.85 2.79
C LYS A 26 -12.45 0.50 3.42
N GLN A 27 -12.59 0.55 4.74
CA GLN A 27 -12.90 1.80 5.46
C GLN A 27 -11.68 2.72 5.56
N HIS A 28 -10.49 2.13 5.71
CA HIS A 28 -9.23 2.84 5.88
C HIS A 28 -8.20 2.37 4.82
N PRO A 29 -8.32 2.85 3.57
CA PRO A 29 -7.44 2.44 2.46
C PRO A 29 -5.98 2.87 2.63
N ALA A 30 -5.67 3.69 3.63
CA ALA A 30 -4.31 4.07 4.00
C ALA A 30 -3.74 3.25 5.19
N HIS A 31 -4.50 2.28 5.74
CA HIS A 31 -4.09 1.55 6.95
C HIS A 31 -3.04 0.45 6.65
N LYS A 32 -1.79 0.90 6.59
CA LYS A 32 -0.57 0.13 6.32
C LYS A 32 -0.50 -1.21 7.07
N ALA A 33 -0.76 -1.20 8.37
CA ALA A 33 -0.68 -2.41 9.21
C ALA A 33 -1.78 -3.44 8.92
N ALA A 34 -2.98 -2.99 8.55
CA ALA A 34 -4.11 -3.87 8.25
C ALA A 34 -3.86 -4.64 6.94
N TYR A 35 -3.33 -3.95 5.92
CA TYR A 35 -2.89 -4.61 4.69
C TYR A 35 -1.80 -5.66 4.96
N ASN A 36 -0.80 -5.34 5.79
CA ASN A 36 0.26 -6.29 6.10
C ASN A 36 -0.28 -7.56 6.78
N ARG A 37 -1.19 -7.41 7.75
CA ARG A 37 -1.83 -8.53 8.45
C ARG A 37 -2.70 -9.35 7.50
N LEU A 38 -3.55 -8.70 6.71
CA LEU A 38 -4.38 -9.35 5.71
C LEU A 38 -3.55 -10.22 4.74
N MET A 39 -2.44 -9.68 4.23
CA MET A 39 -1.55 -10.45 3.35
C MET A 39 -0.91 -11.67 4.05
N ILE A 40 -0.61 -11.58 5.35
CA ILE A 40 -0.07 -12.72 6.13
C ILE A 40 -1.12 -13.81 6.26
N LEU A 41 -2.35 -13.43 6.62
CA LEU A 41 -3.45 -14.38 6.80
C LEU A 41 -3.83 -15.07 5.49
N LEU A 42 -3.93 -14.33 4.38
CA LEU A 42 -4.20 -14.89 3.06
C LEU A 42 -3.12 -15.89 2.64
N ARG A 43 -1.86 -15.63 3.01
CA ARG A 43 -0.75 -16.56 2.75
C ARG A 43 -0.83 -17.83 3.61
N LYS A 44 -1.21 -17.70 4.89
CA LYS A 44 -1.44 -18.86 5.79
C LYS A 44 -2.57 -19.74 5.25
N LEU A 45 -3.64 -19.15 4.74
CA LEU A 45 -4.76 -19.84 4.11
C LEU A 45 -4.48 -20.32 2.67
N LYS A 46 -3.26 -20.10 2.14
CA LYS A 46 -2.86 -20.42 0.76
C LYS A 46 -3.76 -19.80 -0.32
N LEU A 47 -4.43 -18.70 0.01
CA LEU A 47 -5.32 -17.96 -0.90
C LEU A 47 -4.52 -16.99 -1.78
N TYR A 48 -3.55 -17.50 -2.54
CA TYR A 48 -2.58 -16.71 -3.29
C TYR A 48 -3.21 -15.76 -4.32
N LYS A 49 -4.33 -16.17 -4.95
CA LYS A 49 -5.08 -15.31 -5.88
C LYS A 49 -5.62 -14.06 -5.18
N LYS A 50 -6.20 -14.24 -3.99
CA LYS A 50 -6.71 -13.13 -3.16
C LYS A 50 -5.55 -12.28 -2.62
N GLU A 51 -4.47 -12.90 -2.16
CA GLU A 51 -3.26 -12.18 -1.70
C GLU A 51 -2.73 -11.25 -2.79
N ALA A 52 -2.59 -11.74 -4.02
CA ALA A 52 -2.12 -10.93 -5.14
C ALA A 52 -3.06 -9.76 -5.47
N ALA A 53 -4.38 -9.96 -5.39
CA ALA A 53 -5.37 -8.90 -5.62
C ALA A 53 -5.27 -7.80 -4.55
N VAL A 54 -5.18 -8.19 -3.27
CA VAL A 54 -5.04 -7.27 -2.14
C VAL A 54 -3.75 -6.47 -2.23
N ILE A 55 -2.62 -7.11 -2.58
CA ILE A 55 -1.34 -6.41 -2.75
C ILE A 55 -1.42 -5.36 -3.87
N LYS A 56 -2.05 -5.69 -5.01
CA LYS A 56 -2.27 -4.73 -6.10
C LYS A 56 -3.12 -3.55 -5.65
N GLN A 57 -4.19 -3.80 -4.90
CA GLN A 57 -5.06 -2.76 -4.36
C GLN A 57 -4.31 -1.84 -3.39
N ALA A 58 -3.49 -2.40 -2.50
CA ALA A 58 -2.68 -1.63 -1.56
C ALA A 58 -1.68 -0.70 -2.28
N ILE A 59 -0.99 -1.22 -3.31
CA ILE A 59 -0.06 -0.43 -4.12
C ILE A 59 -0.79 0.68 -4.86
N ALA A 60 -1.93 0.39 -5.50
CA ALA A 60 -2.71 1.39 -6.23
C ALA A 60 -3.26 2.49 -5.30
N GLY A 61 -3.75 2.12 -4.12
CA GLY A 61 -4.23 3.07 -3.10
C GLY A 61 -3.12 4.01 -2.63
N TYR A 62 -1.93 3.48 -2.37
CA TYR A 62 -0.77 4.30 -2.01
C TYR A 62 -0.36 5.24 -3.15
N GLU A 63 -0.19 4.73 -4.37
CA GLU A 63 0.23 5.55 -5.52
C GLU A 63 -0.77 6.69 -5.77
N THR A 64 -2.07 6.43 -5.58
CA THR A 64 -3.12 7.44 -5.69
C THR A 64 -3.01 8.47 -4.57
N ALA A 65 -2.84 8.05 -3.31
CA ALA A 65 -2.70 8.96 -2.17
C ALA A 65 -1.48 9.89 -2.33
N VAL A 66 -0.35 9.37 -2.82
CA VAL A 66 0.86 10.17 -3.10
C VAL A 66 0.61 11.17 -4.21
N LYS A 67 0.01 10.74 -5.33
CA LYS A 67 -0.32 11.64 -6.44
C LYS A 67 -1.26 12.76 -6.01
N THR A 68 -2.31 12.44 -5.24
CA THR A 68 -3.27 13.43 -4.73
C THR A 68 -2.59 14.42 -3.79
N ARG A 69 -1.78 13.93 -2.84
CA ARG A 69 -1.02 14.80 -1.92
C ARG A 69 -0.09 15.74 -2.69
N GLN A 70 0.60 15.23 -3.71
CA GLN A 70 1.51 16.02 -4.54
C GLN A 70 0.75 17.05 -5.39
N ALA A 71 -0.40 16.69 -5.95
CA ALA A 71 -1.26 17.59 -6.71
C ALA A 71 -1.81 18.71 -5.82
N SER A 72 -2.33 18.38 -4.63
CA SER A 72 -2.84 19.37 -3.67
C SER A 72 -1.75 20.30 -3.14
N TRP A 73 -0.54 19.79 -2.89
CA TRP A 73 0.59 20.62 -2.48
C TRP A 73 1.04 21.58 -3.59
N SER A 74 1.11 21.09 -4.84
CA SER A 74 1.48 21.88 -6.02
C SER A 74 0.45 22.97 -6.32
N ALA A 75 -0.84 22.67 -6.15
CA ALA A 75 -1.92 23.64 -6.33
C ALA A 75 -1.87 24.78 -5.30
N LYS A 76 -1.53 24.47 -4.03
CA LYS A 76 -1.43 25.47 -2.95
C LYS A 76 -0.15 26.31 -3.00
N ASN A 77 0.92 25.83 -3.64
CA ASN A 77 2.25 26.46 -3.66
C ASN A 77 2.84 26.55 -5.06
N ALA A 78 2.07 26.99 -6.07
CA ALA A 78 2.41 26.86 -7.48
C ALA A 78 3.81 27.40 -7.89
N LYS A 79 4.21 28.57 -7.38
CA LYS A 79 5.53 29.19 -7.68
C LYS A 79 6.70 28.42 -7.02
N PRO A 80 6.71 28.20 -5.68
CA PRO A 80 7.73 27.37 -5.02
C PRO A 80 7.77 25.92 -5.53
N ALA A 81 6.61 25.32 -5.81
CA ALA A 81 6.49 23.95 -6.26
C ALA A 81 7.14 23.74 -7.63
N ARG A 82 7.04 24.71 -8.54
CA ARG A 82 7.66 24.62 -9.87
C ARG A 82 9.20 24.64 -9.79
N LEU A 83 9.76 25.54 -8.99
CA LEU A 83 11.21 25.62 -8.76
C LEU A 83 11.74 24.39 -8.02
N SER A 84 11.07 24.00 -6.93
CA SER A 84 11.42 22.81 -6.15
C SER A 84 11.31 21.52 -6.98
N LYS A 85 10.29 21.38 -7.83
CA LYS A 85 10.14 20.23 -8.73
C LYS A 85 11.22 20.18 -9.82
N ALA A 86 11.59 21.33 -10.40
CA ALA A 86 12.66 21.40 -11.39
C ALA A 86 14.01 21.00 -10.77
N LEU A 87 14.29 21.51 -9.57
CA LEU A 87 15.49 21.15 -8.79
C LEU A 87 15.49 19.66 -8.43
N ALA A 88 14.40 19.14 -7.86
CA ALA A 88 14.28 17.73 -7.48
C ALA A 88 14.40 16.79 -8.69
N LYS A 89 13.92 17.20 -9.87
CA LYS A 89 14.12 16.47 -11.13
C LYS A 89 15.59 16.49 -11.58
N ALA A 90 16.26 17.65 -11.50
CA ALA A 90 17.68 17.78 -11.84
C ALA A 90 18.59 16.97 -10.91
N LEU A 91 18.21 16.85 -9.63
CA LEU A 91 18.90 16.05 -8.61
C LEU A 91 18.54 14.55 -8.68
N GLY A 92 17.72 14.12 -9.65
CA GLY A 92 17.31 12.71 -9.77
C GLY A 92 16.42 12.20 -8.64
N MET A 93 15.83 13.09 -7.84
CA MET A 93 14.96 12.76 -6.71
C MET A 93 13.51 12.49 -7.13
N LEU A 94 13.16 12.73 -8.40
CA LEU A 94 11.86 12.41 -8.98
C LEU A 94 12.02 11.53 -10.22
N THR A 95 11.19 10.50 -10.32
CA THR A 95 11.00 9.69 -11.52
C THR A 95 10.38 10.52 -12.66
N PRO A 96 10.39 10.04 -13.93
CA PRO A 96 9.70 10.71 -15.05
C PRO A 96 8.21 10.94 -14.81
N LYS A 97 7.59 10.10 -13.97
CA LYS A 97 6.19 10.20 -13.54
C LYS A 97 5.97 11.22 -12.40
N GLY A 98 7.03 11.90 -11.96
CA GLY A 98 7.00 12.88 -10.88
C GLY A 98 6.94 12.30 -9.47
N LEU A 99 7.07 10.98 -9.31
CA LEU A 99 7.08 10.32 -8.00
C LEU A 99 8.48 10.38 -7.37
N PRO A 100 8.62 10.43 -6.03
CA PRO A 100 9.92 10.32 -5.36
C PRO A 100 10.73 9.11 -5.85
N THR A 101 12.02 9.31 -6.14
CA THR A 101 12.93 8.24 -6.59
C THR A 101 13.25 7.26 -5.46
N SER A 102 13.24 7.73 -4.21
CA SER A 102 13.17 6.84 -3.06
C SER A 102 11.76 6.29 -2.94
N GLU A 103 11.59 5.04 -3.33
CA GLU A 103 10.36 4.29 -3.07
C GLU A 103 10.17 4.22 -1.54
N ASP A 104 8.95 4.48 -1.04
CA ASP A 104 8.63 4.18 0.37
C ASP A 104 8.91 2.69 0.58
N GLU A 105 9.73 2.37 1.59
CA GLU A 105 10.21 1.02 1.90
C GLU A 105 9.05 0.01 1.95
N GLN A 106 7.86 0.49 2.30
CA GLN A 106 6.66 -0.30 2.31
C GLN A 106 6.15 -0.71 0.92
N ILE A 107 6.18 0.17 -0.08
CA ILE A 107 5.83 -0.23 -1.46
C ILE A 107 6.84 -1.25 -1.95
N ALA A 108 8.13 -1.00 -1.76
CA ALA A 108 9.18 -1.91 -2.22
C ALA A 108 8.94 -3.32 -1.64
N THR A 109 8.57 -3.39 -0.36
CA THR A 109 8.19 -4.62 0.33
C THR A 109 6.95 -5.28 -0.30
N TRP A 110 5.88 -4.51 -0.56
CA TRP A 110 4.67 -5.03 -1.21
C TRP A 110 4.91 -5.51 -2.64
N ARG A 111 5.74 -4.81 -3.43
CA ARG A 111 6.13 -5.25 -4.78
C ARG A 111 6.92 -6.56 -4.74
N LYS A 112 7.89 -6.68 -3.84
CA LYS A 112 8.62 -7.95 -3.61
C LYS A 112 7.65 -9.07 -3.23
N ARG A 113 6.72 -8.80 -2.34
CA ARG A 113 5.68 -9.76 -1.93
C ARG A 113 4.81 -10.20 -3.10
N LEU A 114 4.35 -9.27 -3.93
CA LEU A 114 3.58 -9.58 -5.14
C LEU A 114 4.36 -10.50 -6.09
N ALA A 115 5.64 -10.22 -6.30
CA ALA A 115 6.50 -11.04 -7.14
C ALA A 115 6.63 -12.48 -6.60
N MET A 116 6.77 -12.63 -5.27
CA MET A 116 6.81 -13.95 -4.63
C MET A 116 5.48 -14.70 -4.74
N VAL A 117 4.35 -14.02 -4.56
CA VAL A 117 3.01 -14.63 -4.67
C VAL A 117 2.73 -15.08 -6.09
N LYS A 118 3.14 -14.30 -7.09
CA LYS A 118 3.01 -14.68 -8.50
C LYS A 118 3.75 -15.98 -8.86
N LYS A 119 4.85 -16.30 -8.18
CA LYS A 119 5.56 -17.58 -8.37
C LYS A 119 4.82 -18.79 -7.77
N LYS A 120 3.77 -18.56 -6.98
CA LYS A 120 2.96 -19.58 -6.29
C LYS A 120 1.56 -19.74 -6.91
N LEU A 121 1.23 -18.91 -7.90
CA LEU A 121 0.03 -18.99 -8.72
C LEU A 121 0.27 -19.93 -9.90
#